data_AF-A0A520YXA8-F1
#
_entry.id   AF-A0A520YXA8-F1
#
_cell.length_a   1.000
_cell.length_b   1.000
_cell.length_c   1.000
_cell.angle_alpha   90.00
_cell.angle_beta   90.00
_cell.angle_gamma   90.00
#
_symmetry.space_group_name_H-M   'P 1'
#
loop_
_entity.id
_entity.type
_entity.pdbx_description
1 polymer ?
#
loop_
_entity_poly.entity_id
_entity_poly.type
_entity_poly.pdbx_seq_one_letter_code
_entity_poly.pdbx_strand_id
1 'polypeptide(L)'
;MAVFTRRHQVQSYAGEGEIHAAIHSLRGGEVIEAGHLRFHALPTPGHTPCGISYSVPGCVFTGDALFCGTVGSAGSRKEAKRQIDHIRRHIFSLPDEMMVFPAHGPMTTVGIEKYANPFFR
;
A
#
# COMPACT_ATOMS: atom_id res chain seq x y z
N MET A 1 13.18 -33.24 5.34
CA MET A 1 13.42 -31.79 5.43
C MET A 1 13.70 -31.29 4.02
N ALA A 2 12.73 -30.67 3.35
CA ALA A 2 12.94 -30.18 1.99
C ALA A 2 13.89 -28.98 2.03
N VAL A 3 15.05 -29.11 1.41
CA VAL A 3 16.01 -28.02 1.23
C VAL A 3 15.43 -27.08 0.19
N PHE A 4 14.85 -25.95 0.62
CA PHE A 4 14.53 -24.85 -0.29
C PHE A 4 15.84 -24.21 -0.75
N THR A 5 16.39 -24.70 -1.85
CA THR A 5 17.49 -24.04 -2.54
C THR A 5 16.96 -22.74 -3.17
N ARG A 6 17.44 -21.58 -2.72
CA ARG A 6 17.18 -20.30 -3.38
C ARG A 6 17.73 -20.36 -4.80
N ARG A 7 16.85 -20.53 -5.80
CA ARG A 7 17.22 -20.53 -7.22
C ARG A 7 17.64 -19.16 -7.75
N HIS A 8 17.13 -18.09 -7.15
CA HIS A 8 17.46 -16.72 -7.53
C HIS A 8 17.76 -15.87 -6.30
N GLN A 9 18.70 -14.94 -6.43
CA GLN A 9 18.82 -13.84 -5.49
C GLN A 9 17.64 -12.90 -5.74
N VAL A 10 16.73 -12.83 -4.78
CA VAL A 10 15.57 -11.93 -4.81
C VAL A 10 15.83 -10.78 -3.86
N GLN A 11 15.40 -9.58 -4.25
CA GLN A 11 15.24 -8.46 -3.34
C GLN A 11 13.82 -8.52 -2.77
N SER A 12 13.67 -8.33 -1.47
CA SER A 12 12.36 -8.27 -0.80
C SER A 12 12.27 -6.99 0.01
N TYR A 13 11.12 -6.33 -0.07
CA TYR A 13 10.84 -5.06 0.55
C TYR A 13 9.58 -5.18 1.39
N ALA A 14 9.59 -4.61 2.59
CA ALA A 14 8.42 -4.56 3.45
C ALA A 14 8.44 -3.29 4.32
N GLY A 15 7.27 -2.91 4.83
CA GLY A 15 7.19 -1.93 5.90
C GLY A 15 8.09 -2.30 7.08
N GLU A 16 8.75 -1.31 7.67
CA GLU A 16 9.70 -1.54 8.74
C GLU A 16 9.06 -2.32 9.90
N GLY A 17 9.64 -3.48 10.24
CA GLY A 17 9.17 -4.31 11.34
C GLY A 17 7.96 -5.19 11.02
N GLU A 18 7.35 -5.07 9.83
CA GLU A 18 6.19 -5.90 9.44
C GLU A 18 6.61 -7.34 9.11
N ILE A 19 7.72 -7.49 8.36
CA ILE A 19 8.19 -8.80 7.88
C ILE A 19 9.66 -8.99 8.24
N HIS A 20 9.94 -9.85 9.22
CA HIS A 20 11.31 -10.11 9.69
C HIS A 20 12.25 -10.66 8.60
N ALA A 21 11.71 -11.39 7.62
CA ALA A 21 12.49 -11.98 6.53
C ALA A 21 12.72 -11.03 5.33
N ALA A 22 12.19 -9.80 5.37
CA ALA A 22 12.43 -8.81 4.32
C ALA A 22 13.90 -8.36 4.34
N ILE A 23 14.49 -8.20 3.16
CA ILE A 23 15.88 -7.76 3.01
C ILE A 23 15.98 -6.25 3.21
N HIS A 24 14.97 -5.51 2.75
CA HIS A 24 14.89 -4.05 2.82
C HIS A 24 13.66 -3.60 3.61
N SER A 25 13.89 -2.77 4.60
CA SER A 25 12.84 -2.12 5.39
C SER A 25 12.48 -0.76 4.80
N LEU A 26 11.18 -0.49 4.68
CA LEU A 26 10.62 0.75 4.13
C LEU A 26 9.90 1.55 5.22
N ARG A 27 10.04 2.88 5.17
CA ARG A 27 9.34 3.84 6.02
C ARG A 27 8.41 4.77 5.22
N GLY A 28 8.54 4.80 3.90
CA GLY A 28 7.82 5.69 3.00
C GLY A 28 8.74 6.75 2.40
N GLY A 29 8.53 7.05 1.11
CA GLY A 29 9.33 7.99 0.32
C GLY A 29 10.46 7.33 -0.49
N GLU A 30 10.78 6.06 -0.21
CA GLU A 30 11.77 5.32 -0.98
C GLU A 30 11.29 5.03 -2.40
N VAL A 31 12.25 4.87 -3.32
CA VAL A 31 12.01 4.42 -4.68
C VAL A 31 12.64 3.04 -4.88
N ILE A 32 11.84 2.09 -5.36
CA ILE A 32 12.26 0.73 -5.68
C ILE A 32 12.30 0.59 -7.19
N GLU A 33 13.43 0.15 -7.73
CA GLU A 33 13.61 -0.03 -9.16
C GLU A 33 13.51 -1.51 -9.53
N ALA A 34 12.67 -1.83 -10.52
CA ALA A 34 12.52 -3.17 -11.07
C ALA A 34 12.53 -3.09 -12.60
N GLY A 35 13.70 -3.31 -13.19
CA GLY A 35 13.93 -3.02 -14.62
C GLY A 35 13.76 -1.53 -14.88
N HIS A 36 12.83 -1.16 -15.76
CA HIS A 36 12.52 0.24 -16.07
C HIS A 36 11.38 0.83 -15.23
N LEU A 37 10.78 0.03 -14.33
CA LEU A 37 9.72 0.49 -13.45
C LEU A 37 10.33 1.10 -12.19
N ARG A 38 9.74 2.22 -11.76
CA ARG A 38 10.06 2.91 -10.50
C ARG A 38 8.82 2.91 -9.62
N PHE A 39 8.89 2.17 -8.53
CA PHE A 39 7.83 2.11 -7.53
C PHE A 39 8.15 3.09 -6.40
N HIS A 40 7.23 4.00 -6.12
CA HIS A 40 7.31 4.89 -4.97
C HIS A 40 6.61 4.23 -3.78
N ALA A 41 7.35 4.03 -2.70
CA ALA A 41 6.79 3.54 -1.44
C ALA A 41 6.01 4.67 -0.75
N LEU A 42 4.71 4.49 -0.57
CA LEU A 42 3.82 5.44 0.09
C LEU A 42 3.42 4.89 1.46
N PRO A 43 3.69 5.61 2.56
CA PRO A 43 3.32 5.11 3.88
C PRO A 43 1.81 5.19 4.07
N THR A 44 1.18 4.03 4.29
CA THR A 44 -0.26 3.90 4.52
C THR A 44 -0.57 3.05 5.77
N PRO A 45 -0.02 3.44 6.93
CA PRO A 45 -0.24 2.70 8.16
C PRO A 45 -1.66 2.90 8.73
N GLY A 46 -2.12 1.91 9.48
CA GLY A 46 -3.39 1.92 10.20
C GLY A 46 -4.02 0.54 10.25
N HIS A 47 -4.17 -0.13 9.10
CA HIS A 47 -4.50 -1.56 9.07
C HIS A 47 -3.40 -2.37 9.77
N THR A 48 -2.15 -2.09 9.39
CA THR A 48 -0.95 -2.47 10.16
C THR A 48 -0.10 -1.24 10.51
N PRO A 49 0.75 -1.31 11.56
CA PRO A 49 1.51 -0.16 12.05
C PRO A 49 2.44 0.50 11.02
N CYS A 50 2.97 -0.26 10.07
CA CYS A 50 3.95 0.17 9.08
C CYS A 50 3.55 -0.21 7.64
N GLY A 51 2.25 -0.29 7.35
CA GLY A 51 1.75 -0.60 6.00
C GLY A 51 2.28 0.35 4.91
N ILE A 52 2.62 -0.21 3.75
CA ILE A 52 3.14 0.51 2.57
C ILE A 52 2.26 0.22 1.36
N SER A 53 1.88 1.27 0.65
CA SER A 53 1.32 1.20 -0.71
C SER A 53 2.41 1.49 -1.74
N TYR A 54 2.31 0.90 -2.93
CA TYR A 54 3.31 1.08 -3.99
C TYR A 54 2.70 1.78 -5.20
N SER A 55 3.16 2.99 -5.50
CA SER A 55 2.73 3.77 -6.66
C SER A 55 3.71 3.60 -7.81
N VAL A 56 3.20 3.36 -9.01
CA VAL A 56 3.96 3.20 -10.26
C VAL A 56 3.15 3.87 -11.38
N PRO A 57 3.73 4.25 -12.54
CA PRO A 57 2.95 4.93 -13.57
C PRO A 57 1.64 4.22 -13.92
N GLY A 58 0.52 4.92 -13.74
CA GLY A 58 -0.84 4.45 -14.06
C GLY A 58 -1.57 3.70 -12.94
N CYS A 59 -0.89 3.23 -11.88
CA CYS A 59 -1.58 2.52 -10.80
C CYS A 59 -0.88 2.56 -9.42
N VAL A 60 -1.67 2.33 -8.37
CA VAL A 60 -1.20 2.17 -7.01
C VAL A 60 -1.71 0.86 -6.42
N PHE A 61 -0.80 0.09 -5.82
CA PHE A 61 -1.11 -1.10 -5.06
C PHE A 61 -1.28 -0.71 -3.60
N THR A 62 -2.48 -0.84 -3.05
CA THR A 62 -2.84 -0.28 -1.73
C THR A 62 -2.81 -1.29 -0.58
N GLY A 63 -2.59 -2.57 -0.89
CA GLY A 63 -2.71 -3.64 0.11
C GLY A 63 -4.08 -3.59 0.77
N ASP A 64 -4.08 -3.63 2.10
CA ASP A 64 -5.30 -3.55 2.94
C ASP A 64 -5.57 -2.12 3.44
N ALA A 65 -4.88 -1.10 2.94
CA ALA A 65 -5.16 0.28 3.33
C ALA A 65 -6.49 0.77 2.74
N LEU A 66 -6.66 0.64 1.42
CA LEU A 66 -7.82 1.14 0.68
C LEU A 66 -8.36 0.06 -0.27
N PHE A 67 -9.67 -0.15 -0.22
CA PHE A 67 -10.43 -1.07 -1.06
C PHE A 67 -11.48 -0.31 -1.88
N CYS A 68 -12.09 -0.99 -2.86
CA CYS A 68 -13.25 -0.45 -3.56
C CYS A 68 -14.43 -0.25 -2.60
N GLY A 69 -14.79 1.01 -2.31
CA GLY A 69 -15.91 1.39 -1.46
C GLY A 69 -15.74 1.12 0.04
N THR A 70 -14.56 0.72 0.50
CA THR A 70 -14.27 0.48 1.93
C THR A 70 -12.78 0.65 2.24
N VAL A 71 -12.37 0.50 3.50
CA VAL A 71 -10.97 0.49 3.96
C VAL A 71 -10.71 -0.76 4.80
N GLY A 72 -9.44 -1.16 4.97
CA GLY A 72 -9.11 -2.26 5.86
C GLY A 72 -9.43 -1.99 7.31
N SER A 73 -9.76 -3.05 8.04
CA SER A 73 -10.06 -2.97 9.46
C SER A 73 -8.79 -2.68 10.25
N ALA A 74 -8.80 -1.64 11.07
CA ALA A 74 -7.71 -1.33 11.97
C ALA A 74 -7.99 -1.86 13.38
N GLY A 75 -6.94 -2.23 14.13
CA GLY A 75 -7.06 -2.80 15.47
C GLY A 75 -7.58 -1.85 16.55
N SER A 76 -7.67 -0.53 16.27
CA SER A 76 -8.23 0.45 17.20
C SER A 76 -8.80 1.67 16.46
N ARG A 77 -9.61 2.49 17.15
CA ARG A 77 -10.10 3.76 16.59
C ARG A 77 -8.98 4.74 16.24
N LYS A 78 -7.89 4.74 17.00
CA LYS A 78 -6.71 5.56 16.74
C LYS A 78 -6.05 5.15 15.41
N GLU A 79 -5.86 3.85 15.23
CA GLU A 79 -5.26 3.33 14.00
C GLU A 79 -6.20 3.48 12.79
N ALA A 80 -7.52 3.34 12.98
CA ALA A 80 -8.49 3.62 11.91
C ALA A 80 -8.41 5.09 11.45
N LYS A 81 -8.35 6.04 12.39
CA LYS A 81 -8.16 7.46 12.06
C LYS A 81 -6.83 7.69 11.32
N ARG A 82 -5.75 7.09 11.81
CA ARG A 82 -4.42 7.15 11.17
C ARG A 82 -4.46 6.63 9.74
N GLN A 83 -5.18 5.54 9.48
CA GLN A 83 -5.38 4.97 8.14
C GLN A 83 -6.03 5.98 7.20
N ILE A 84 -7.15 6.58 7.62
CA ILE A 84 -7.88 7.58 6.83
C ILE A 84 -7.00 8.80 6.53
N ASP A 85 -6.27 9.30 7.54
CA ASP A 85 -5.38 10.46 7.38
C ASP A 85 -4.25 10.17 6.38
N HIS A 86 -3.64 8.98 6.42
CA HIS A 86 -2.59 8.58 5.49
C HIS A 86 -3.11 8.32 4.08
N ILE A 87 -4.31 7.72 3.91
CA ILE A 87 -4.92 7.55 2.59
C ILE A 87 -5.19 8.91 1.95
N ARG A 88 -5.77 9.85 2.70
CA ARG A 88 -6.00 11.22 2.22
C ARG A 88 -4.70 11.91 1.81
N ARG A 89 -3.64 11.75 2.60
CA ARG A 89 -2.36 12.40 2.36
C ARG A 89 -1.60 11.83 1.17
N HIS A 90 -1.58 10.51 1.02
CA HIS A 90 -0.66 9.84 0.08
C HIS A 90 -1.35 9.23 -1.14
N ILE A 91 -2.57 8.72 -1.00
CA ILE A 91 -3.29 8.09 -2.10
C ILE A 91 -4.17 9.11 -2.82
N PHE A 92 -4.92 9.93 -2.09
CA PHE A 92 -5.82 10.93 -2.70
C PHE A 92 -5.11 12.19 -3.23
N SER A 93 -3.79 12.28 -3.03
CA SER A 93 -2.92 13.25 -3.70
C SER A 93 -2.41 12.78 -5.06
N LEU A 94 -2.64 11.52 -5.43
CA LEU A 94 -2.40 10.99 -6.76
C LEU A 94 -3.49 11.47 -7.75
N PRO A 95 -3.25 11.41 -9.08
CA PRO A 95 -4.26 11.72 -10.08
C PRO A 95 -5.51 10.85 -9.93
N ASP A 96 -6.68 11.41 -10.21
CA ASP A 96 -7.97 10.73 -10.00
C ASP A 96 -8.15 9.52 -10.93
N GLU A 97 -7.54 9.55 -12.12
CA GLU A 97 -7.51 8.45 -13.09
C GLU A 97 -6.63 7.27 -12.68
N MET A 98 -5.82 7.42 -11.63
CA MET A 98 -4.89 6.38 -11.20
C MET A 98 -5.66 5.15 -10.71
N MET A 99 -5.36 3.99 -11.30
CA MET A 99 -6.00 2.73 -10.92
C MET A 99 -5.53 2.30 -9.53
N VAL A 100 -6.47 1.87 -8.69
CA VAL A 100 -6.19 1.33 -7.36
C VAL A 100 -6.36 -0.19 -7.41
N PHE A 101 -5.29 -0.90 -7.09
CA PHE A 101 -5.25 -2.35 -6.96
C PHE A 101 -5.12 -2.73 -5.48
N PRO A 102 -6.24 -3.08 -4.83
CA PRO A 102 -6.19 -3.58 -3.46
C PRO A 102 -5.61 -4.99 -3.37
N ALA A 103 -5.29 -5.43 -2.15
CA ALA A 103 -4.98 -6.85 -1.89
C ALA A 103 -6.22 -7.76 -2.04
N HIS A 104 -7.43 -7.21 -1.82
CA HIS A 104 -8.70 -7.95 -1.87
C HIS A 104 -9.80 -7.16 -2.58
N GLY A 105 -10.69 -7.88 -3.27
CA GLY A 105 -11.82 -7.29 -3.96
C GLY A 105 -11.47 -6.72 -5.35
N PRO A 106 -12.41 -6.00 -5.99
CA PRO A 106 -12.21 -5.47 -7.33
C PRO A 106 -11.29 -4.25 -7.35
N MET A 107 -10.72 -3.96 -8.52
CA MET A 107 -10.02 -2.70 -8.76
C MET A 107 -10.98 -1.51 -8.74
N THR A 108 -10.45 -0.32 -8.49
CA THR A 108 -11.18 0.97 -8.54
C THR A 108 -10.23 2.07 -9.05
N THR A 109 -10.58 3.35 -8.90
CA THR A 109 -9.68 4.48 -9.16
C THR A 109 -9.58 5.40 -7.95
N VAL A 110 -8.51 6.19 -7.88
CA VAL A 110 -8.32 7.19 -6.83
C VAL A 110 -9.51 8.15 -6.78
N GLY A 111 -10.00 8.62 -7.93
CA GLY A 111 -11.16 9.50 -8.01
C GLY A 111 -12.44 8.87 -7.46
N ILE A 112 -12.75 7.63 -7.86
CA ILE A 112 -13.94 6.93 -7.34
C ILE A 112 -13.88 6.85 -5.81
N GLU A 113 -12.75 6.42 -5.25
CA GLU A 113 -12.64 6.28 -3.80
C GLU A 113 -12.64 7.63 -3.08
N LYS A 114 -11.97 8.65 -3.64
CA LYS A 114 -11.90 9.99 -3.05
C LYS A 114 -13.26 10.66 -2.93
N TYR A 115 -14.15 10.45 -3.90
CA TYR A 115 -15.44 11.14 -3.96
C TYR A 115 -16.64 10.28 -3.52
N ALA A 116 -16.58 8.95 -3.65
CA ALA A 116 -17.71 8.08 -3.39
C ALA A 116 -17.56 7.19 -2.15
N ASN A 117 -16.34 6.88 -1.69
CA ASN A 117 -16.12 5.95 -0.59
C ASN A 117 -16.72 6.49 0.73
N PRO A 118 -17.62 5.75 1.41
CA PRO A 118 -18.34 6.22 2.59
C PRO A 118 -17.44 6.52 3.80
N PHE A 119 -16.21 5.99 3.85
CA PHE A 119 -15.27 6.23 4.95
C PHE A 119 -14.61 7.62 4.90
N PHE A 120 -14.79 8.35 3.79
CA PHE A 120 -14.15 9.66 3.59
C PHE A 120 -15.14 10.82 3.48
N ARG A 121 -16.44 10.55 3.67
CA ARG A 121 -17.51 11.55 3.72
C ARG A 121 -17.57 12.29 5.06
#